data_AF-A0A8X6FSX8-F1
#
_entry.id   AF-A0A8X6FSX8-F1
#
_cell.length_a   1.000
_cell.length_b   1.000
_cell.length_c   1.000
_cell.angle_alpha   90.00
_cell.angle_beta   90.00
_cell.angle_gamma   90.00
#
_symmetry.space_group_name_H-M   'P 1'
#
loop_
_entity.id
_entity.type
_entity.pdbx_description
1 polymer ?
#
loop_
_entity_poly.entity_id
_entity_poly.type
_entity_poly.pdbx_seq_one_letter_code
_entity_poly.pdbx_strand_id
1 'polypeptide(L)' 'MVHGPCGVINPFSPCMKNRRCTKRYPRDFLKETQTGRDGYPLYRRRRPEDGGFSTVINIRHSEVVVDNK' A
#
# COMPACT_ATOMS: atom_id res chain seq x y z
N MET A 1 12.37 -5.13 -2.83
CA MET A 1 12.01 -3.73 -3.18
C MET A 1 10.77 -3.36 -2.38
N VAL A 2 10.85 -2.32 -1.55
CA VAL A 2 9.69 -1.74 -0.86
C VAL A 2 8.96 -0.83 -1.85
N HIS A 3 7.63 -0.88 -1.91
CA HIS A 3 6.88 0.04 -2.75
C HIS A 3 6.95 1.43 -2.13
N GLY A 4 7.45 2.41 -2.88
CA GLY A 4 7.43 3.80 -2.45
C GLY A 4 5.99 4.34 -2.38
N PRO A 5 5.79 5.48 -1.69
CA PRO A 5 4.50 6.17 -1.67
C PRO A 5 4.02 6.46 -3.11
N CYS A 6 2.73 6.24 -3.35
CA CYS A 6 2.07 6.53 -4.62
C CYS A 6 0.62 6.96 -4.36
N GLY A 7 -0.17 7.16 -5.42
CA GLY A 7 -1.53 7.64 -5.28
C GLY A 7 -1.57 9.16 -5.13
N VAL A 8 -2.43 9.64 -4.23
CA VAL A 8 -2.57 11.08 -3.93
C VAL A 8 -1.26 11.65 -3.38
N ILE A 9 -0.54 10.84 -2.60
CA ILE A 9 0.72 11.21 -1.95
C ILE A 9 1.83 11.46 -2.99
N ASN A 10 1.90 10.63 -4.02
CA ASN A 10 2.85 10.82 -5.12
C ASN A 10 2.22 10.41 -6.46
N PRO A 11 1.54 11.35 -7.15
CA PRO A 11 0.89 11.10 -8.43
C PRO A 11 1.87 10.78 -9.56
N PHE A 12 3.14 11.16 -9.40
CA PHE A 12 4.20 11.01 -10.40
C PHE A 12 5.01 9.72 -10.23
N SER A 13 4.66 8.86 -9.26
CA SER A 13 5.30 7.55 -9.12
C SER A 13 5.14 6.73 -10.41
N PRO A 14 6.17 5.98 -10.85
CA PRO A 14 6.14 5.23 -12.12
C PRO A 14 5.07 4.13 -12.15
N CYS A 15 4.55 3.73 -11.00
CA CYS A 15 3.43 2.81 -10.89
C CYS A 15 2.06 3.44 -11.21
N MET A 16 1.95 4.76 -11.30
CA MET A 16 0.70 5.48 -11.50
C MET A 16 0.30 5.51 -12.99
N LYS A 17 -0.95 5.13 -13.29
CA LYS A 17 -1.58 5.29 -14.60
C LYS A 17 -3.02 5.74 -14.40
N ASN A 18 -3.46 6.77 -15.13
CA ASN A 18 -4.82 7.32 -15.00
C ASN A 18 -5.21 7.64 -13.54
N ARG A 19 -4.28 8.24 -12.77
CA ARG A 19 -4.43 8.56 -11.33
C ARG A 19 -4.65 7.34 -10.41
N ARG A 20 -4.41 6.12 -10.88
CA ARG A 20 -4.49 4.88 -10.07
C ARG A 20 -3.15 4.15 -10.08
N CYS A 21 -2.78 3.58 -8.95
CA CYS A 21 -1.61 2.71 -8.87
C CYS A 21 -1.92 1.39 -9.60
N THR A 22 -1.16 1.10 -10.65
CA THR A 22 -1.27 -0.16 -11.42
C THR A 22 -0.95 -1.41 -10.58
N LYS A 23 -0.23 -1.23 -9.47
CA LYS A 23 0.12 -2.30 -8.52
C LYS A 23 -0.86 -2.43 -7.35
N ARG A 24 -1.98 -1.69 -7.38
CA ARG A 24 -3.07 -1.72 -6.38
C ARG A 24 -2.61 -1.31 -4.98
N TYR A 25 -1.73 -0.32 -4.88
CA TYR A 25 -1.33 0.27 -3.59
C TYR A 25 -2.12 1.54 -3.26
N PRO A 26 -2.37 1.82 -1.96
CA PRO A 26 -2.16 0.90 -0.83
C PRO A 26 -3.10 -0.32 -0.89
N ARG A 27 -2.63 -1.49 -0.47
CA ARG A 27 -3.45 -2.72 -0.46
C ARG A 27 -4.37 -2.73 0.75
N ASP A 28 -5.54 -3.33 0.63
CA ASP A 28 -6.43 -3.46 1.78
C ASP A 28 -5.83 -4.33 2.88
N PHE A 29 -6.15 -4.01 4.14
CA PHE A 29 -5.81 -4.86 5.27
C PHE A 29 -6.65 -6.14 5.23
N LEU A 30 -5.98 -7.29 5.36
CA LEU A 30 -6.60 -8.60 5.29
C LEU A 30 -6.13 -9.44 6.47
N LYS A 31 -7.08 -9.94 7.27
CA LYS A 31 -6.78 -10.75 8.44
C LYS A 31 -6.18 -12.12 8.08
N GLU A 32 -6.51 -12.65 6.91
CA GLU A 32 -6.05 -13.95 6.40
C GLU A 32 -5.83 -13.90 4.89
N THR A 33 -5.06 -14.85 4.36
CA THR A 33 -4.86 -14.99 2.91
C THR A 33 -6.12 -15.58 2.29
N GLN A 34 -6.69 -14.93 1.29
CA GLN A 34 -7.93 -15.35 0.62
C GLN A 34 -7.70 -15.56 -0.86
N THR A 35 -8.48 -16.43 -1.50
CA THR A 35 -8.46 -16.54 -2.96
C THR A 35 -9.17 -15.34 -3.56
N GLY A 36 -8.45 -14.54 -4.35
CA GLY A 36 -9.00 -13.39 -5.06
C GLY A 36 -9.96 -13.82 -6.17
N ARG A 37 -10.86 -12.91 -6.54
CA ARG A 37 -11.84 -13.15 -7.62
C ARG A 37 -11.18 -13.37 -8.99
N ASP A 38 -9.94 -12.93 -9.15
CA ASP A 38 -9.09 -13.11 -10.33
C ASP A 38 -8.28 -14.43 -10.28
N GLY A 39 -8.50 -15.29 -9.28
CA GLY A 39 -7.77 -16.54 -9.09
C GLY A 39 -6.42 -16.39 -8.42
N TYR A 40 -6.00 -15.16 -8.12
CA TYR A 40 -4.74 -14.89 -7.42
C TYR A 40 -4.94 -14.76 -5.91
N PRO A 41 -4.00 -15.23 -5.07
CA PRO A 41 -4.12 -15.09 -3.63
C PRO A 41 -3.99 -13.62 -3.19
N LEU A 42 -4.96 -13.18 -2.39
CA LEU A 42 -4.93 -11.95 -1.63
C LEU A 42 -4.27 -12.24 -0.28
N TYR A 43 -2.99 -11.90 -0.15
CA TYR A 43 -2.24 -12.21 1.06
C TYR A 43 -2.69 -11.42 2.29
N ARG A 44 -2.58 -12.08 3.44
CA ARG A 44 -2.76 -11.48 4.77
C ARG A 44 -1.91 -10.22 4.98
N ARG A 45 -2.54 -9.13 5.40
CA ARG A 45 -1.94 -7.81 5.69
C ARG A 45 -2.48 -7.28 7.04
N ARG A 46 -1.62 -7.24 8.07
CA ARG A 46 -1.97 -6.81 9.44
C ARG A 46 -2.08 -5.30 9.53
N ARG A 47 -3.09 -4.81 10.26
CA ARG A 47 -3.19 -3.42 10.70
C ARG A 47 -2.11 -3.12 11.74
N PRO A 48 -1.73 -1.85 11.95
CA PRO A 48 -0.84 -1.47 13.04
C PRO A 48 -1.30 -2.01 14.41
N GLU A 49 -2.61 -1.97 14.67
CA GLU A 49 -3.26 -2.50 15.89
C GLU A 49 -3.05 -4.02 16.06
N ASP A 50 -2.92 -4.77 14.97
CA ASP A 50 -2.71 -6.23 14.96
C ASP A 50 -1.22 -6.62 14.93
N GLY A 51 -0.30 -5.67 15.20
CA GLY A 51 1.14 -5.87 15.08
C GLY A 51 1.67 -5.76 13.65
N GLY A 52 0.97 -5.00 12.80
CA GLY A 52 1.49 -4.53 11.51
C GLY A 52 2.50 -3.38 11.72
N PHE A 53 3.45 -3.23 10.81
CA PHE A 53 4.43 -2.14 10.88
C PHE A 53 4.03 -0.99 9.94
N SER A 54 3.84 0.19 10.54
CA SER A 54 3.70 1.48 9.85
C SER A 54 4.82 2.41 10.26
N THR A 55 5.35 3.17 9.31
CA THR A 55 6.36 4.19 9.53
C THR A 55 5.85 5.53 9.00
N VAL A 56 6.29 6.64 9.59
CA VAL A 56 6.01 7.98 9.08
C VAL A 56 7.16 8.36 8.17
N ILE A 57 6.86 8.71 6.91
CA ILE A 57 7.84 9.27 5.99
C ILE A 57 7.49 10.72 5.68
N ASN A 58 8.51 11.57 5.62
CA ASN A 58 8.34 12.96 5.22
C ASN A 58 8.50 13.08 3.70
N ILE A 59 7.44 13.53 3.02
CA ILE A 59 7.43 13.74 1.58
C ILE A 59 6.99 15.19 1.36
N ARG A 60 7.87 16.02 0.80
CA ARG A 60 7.55 17.42 0.42
C ARG A 60 6.91 18.22 1.58
N HIS A 61 7.52 18.19 2.76
CA HIS A 61 7.02 18.83 3.99
C HIS A 61 5.66 18.32 4.50
N SER A 62 5.22 17.15 4.05
CA SER A 62 4.05 16.47 4.59
C SER A 62 4.47 15.16 5.25
N GLU A 63 3.99 14.93 6.48
CA GLU A 63 4.14 13.65 7.16
C GLU A 63 3.08 12.69 6.67
N VAL A 64 3.51 11.54 6.17
CA VAL A 64 2.62 10.52 5.64
C VAL A 64 2.92 9.20 6.33
N VAL A 65 1.90 8.64 6.97
CA VAL A 65 1.94 7.27 7.51
C VAL A 65 1.92 6.30 6.33
N VAL A 66 2.99 5.52 6.20
CA VAL A 66 3.14 4.48 5.18
C VAL A 66 3.32 3.15 5.86
N ASP A 67 2.58 2.16 5.38
CA ASP A 67 2.63 0.78 5.85
C ASP A 67 3.57 -0.06 4.98
N ASN A 68 4.34 -0.96 5.60
CA ASN A 68 5.43 -1.68 4.93
C ASN A 68 4.96 -3.00 4.27
N LYS A 69 3.84 -3.03 3.54
CA LYS A 69 3.43 -4.27 2.85
C LYS A 69 2.43 -4.13 1.72
#